data_AF-A0A931ANU6-F1
#
_entry.id   AF-A0A931ANU6-F1
#
_cell.length_a   1.000
_cell.length_b   1.000
_cell.length_c   1.000
_cell.angle_alpha   90.00
_cell.angle_beta   90.00
_cell.angle_gamma   90.00
#
_symmetry.space_group_name_H-M   'P 1'
#
loop_
_entity.id
_entity.type
_entity.pdbx_description
1 polymer ?
#
loop_
_entity_poly.entity_id
_entity_poly.type
_entity_poly.pdbx_seq_one_letter_code
_entity_poly.pdbx_strand_id
1 'polypeptide(L)' 'MTTQTPAGWYPDPYGDPQLRWWDGDQWTDATHAQEQEQAQAQEQPQP' A
#
# COMPACT_ATOMS: atom_id res chain seq x y z
N MET A 1 -24.99 -9.84 4.10
CA MET A 1 -24.40 -8.56 3.60
C MET A 1 -23.03 -8.43 4.21
N THR A 2 -22.05 -9.08 3.57
CA THR A 2 -20.63 -8.94 3.90
C THR A 2 -20.23 -7.53 3.46
N THR A 3 -19.92 -6.67 4.41
CA THR A 3 -19.31 -5.36 4.18
C THR A 3 -17.95 -5.59 3.52
N GLN A 4 -17.94 -5.63 2.19
CA GLN A 4 -16.72 -5.68 1.39
C GLN A 4 -16.01 -4.34 1.55
N THR A 5 -14.83 -4.36 2.15
CA THR A 5 -13.97 -3.18 2.24
C THR A 5 -13.71 -2.68 0.82
N PRO A 6 -14.01 -1.41 0.49
CA PRO A 6 -13.82 -0.91 -0.87
C PRO A 6 -12.33 -0.86 -1.23
N ALA A 7 -12.02 -0.88 -2.52
CA ALA A 7 -10.65 -0.74 -2.99
C ALA A 7 -10.07 0.63 -2.57
N GLY A 8 -8.86 0.64 -2.02
CA GLY A 8 -8.24 1.87 -1.52
C GLY A 8 -6.92 1.65 -0.80
N TRP A 9 -6.29 2.75 -0.39
CA TRP A 9 -5.08 2.77 0.43
C TRP A 9 -5.46 2.68 1.90
N TYR A 10 -4.88 1.71 2.60
CA TYR A 10 -5.13 1.48 4.01
C TYR A 10 -3.81 1.30 4.77
N PRO A 11 -3.76 1.66 6.07
CA PRO A 11 -2.56 1.50 6.88
C PRO A 11 -2.20 0.03 7.06
N ASP A 12 -0.90 -0.27 6.96
CA ASP A 12 -0.41 -1.63 7.19
C ASP A 12 -0.57 -2.02 8.68
N PRO A 13 -1.19 -3.17 9.00
CA PRO A 13 -1.47 -3.57 10.38
C PRO A 13 -0.21 -3.96 11.18
N TYR A 14 0.93 -4.17 10.53
CA TYR A 14 2.21 -4.48 11.19
C TYR A 14 2.91 -3.23 11.76
N GLY A 15 2.33 -2.03 11.54
CA GLY A 15 2.81 -0.79 12.13
C GLY A 15 3.86 -0.06 11.29
N ASP A 16 4.11 -0.53 10.07
CA ASP A 16 4.92 0.21 9.11
C ASP A 16 4.22 1.52 8.71
N PRO A 17 4.95 2.63 8.54
CA PRO A 17 4.41 3.93 8.09
C PRO A 17 4.07 3.93 6.59
N GLN A 18 3.63 2.79 6.05
CA GLN A 18 3.25 2.60 4.67
C GLN A 18 1.75 2.28 4.56
N LEU A 19 1.14 2.79 3.50
CA LEU A 19 -0.20 2.41 3.09
C LEU A 19 -0.09 1.27 2.09
N ARG A 20 -0.91 0.23 2.23
CA ARG A 20 -1.03 -0.85 1.26
C ARG A 20 -2.32 -0.72 0.48
N TRP A 21 -2.29 -1.08 -0.80
CA TRP A 21 -3.50 -1.08 -1.62
C TRP A 21 -4.32 -2.35 -1.39
N TRP A 22 -5.58 -2.15 -1.01
CA TRP A 22 -6.61 -3.17 -0.97
C TRP A 22 -7.44 -3.08 -2.25
N ASP A 23 -7.70 -4.21 -2.91
CA ASP A 23 -8.48 -4.23 -4.17
C ASP A 23 -9.99 -4.44 -3.95
N GLY A 24 -10.41 -4.76 -2.74
CA GLY A 24 -11.79 -5.16 -2.43
C GLY A 24 -11.91 -6.60 -1.94
N ASP A 25 -10.96 -7.43 -2.32
CA ASP A 25 -10.92 -8.86 -1.97
C ASP A 25 -9.62 -9.26 -1.23
N GLN A 26 -8.49 -8.65 -1.61
CA GLN A 26 -7.17 -8.93 -1.05
C GLN A 26 -6.24 -7.71 -1.10
N TRP A 27 -5.18 -7.77 -0.29
CA TRP A 27 -4.05 -6.84 -0.37
C TRP A 27 -3.22 -7.12 -1.61
N THR A 28 -2.77 -6.07 -2.28
CA THR A 28 -1.88 -6.17 -3.45
C THR A 28 -0.43 -5.86 -3.05
N ASP A 29 0.48 -5.96 -4.02
CA ASP A 29 1.89 -5.58 -3.87
C ASP A 29 2.11 -4.05 -3.93
N ALA A 30 1.09 -3.29 -4.35
CA ALA A 30 1.19 -1.84 -4.38
C ALA A 30 1.23 -1.29 -2.94
N THR A 31 2.37 -0.70 -2.60
CA THR A 31 2.62 -0.01 -1.35
C THR A 31 2.90 1.47 -1.64
N HIS A 32 2.38 2.33 -0.77
CA HIS A 32 2.57 3.77 -0.84
C HIS A 32 3.19 4.19 0.48
N ALA A 33 4.47 4.55 0.46
CA ALA A 33 5.07 5.23 1.60
C ALA A 33 4.22 6.47 1.91
N GLN A 34 3.94 6.73 3.19
CA GLN A 34 3.14 7.87 3.60
C GLN A 34 3.93 9.18 3.40
N GLU A 35 4.10 9.60 2.15
CA GLU A 35 4.76 10.81 1.60
C GLU A 35 6.20 11.12 2.08
N GLN A 36 6.66 10.60 3.22
CA GLN A 36 7.97 10.89 3.79
C GLN A 36 9.10 9.99 3.26
N GLU A 37 8.79 8.83 2.64
CA GLU A 37 9.81 7.86 2.18
C GLU A 37 9.76 7.54 0.67
N GLN A 38 8.80 8.11 -0.08
CA GLN A 38 8.70 7.89 -1.53
C GLN A 38 9.86 8.50 -2.35
N ALA A 39 10.72 9.31 -1.73
CA ALA A 39 11.90 9.88 -2.39
C ALA A 39 13.12 8.95 -2.45
N GLN A 40 13.09 7.75 -1.85
CA GLN A 40 14.29 6.87 -1.79
C GLN A 40 14.09 5.42 -2.30
N ALA A 41 12.86 4.93 -2.46
CA ALA A 41 12.62 3.53 -2.89
C ALA A 41 12.27 3.36 -4.38
N GLN A 42 12.15 4.45 -5.14
CA GLN A 42 11.92 4.42 -6.59
C GLN A 42 13.23 4.35 -7.40
N GLU A 43 14.37 4.13 -6.76
CA GLU A 43 15.65 3.79 -7.39
C GLU A 43 15.72 2.28 -7.65
N GLN A 44 14.77 1.76 -8.41
CA GLN A 44 14.97 0.49 -9.12
C GLN A 44 15.78 0.82 -10.38
N PRO A 45 17.03 0.35 -10.54
CA PRO A 45 17.63 0.30 -11.86
C PRO A 45 16.85 -0.77 -12.63
N GLN A 46 15.86 -0.36 -13.39
CA GLN A 46 15.42 -1.14 -14.54
C GLN A 46 16.63 -1.15 -15.52
N PRO A 47 16.98 -2.31 -16.09
CA PRO A 47 18.32 -2.66 -16.58
C PRO A 47 18.94 -1.71 -17.61
#